data_AF-A0A8B3JKL3-F1
#
_entry.id   AF-A0A8B3JKL3-F1
#
_cell.length_a   1.000
_cell.length_b   1.000
_cell.length_c   1.000
_cell.angle_alpha   90.00
_cell.angle_beta   90.00
_cell.angle_gamma   90.00
#
_symmetry.space_group_name_H-M   'P 1'
#
loop_
_entity.id
_entity.type
_entity.pdbx_description
1 polymer ?
#
loop_
_entity_poly.entity_id
_entity_poly.type
_entity_poly.pdbx_seq_one_letter_code
_entity_poly.pdbx_strand_id
1 'polypeptide(L)'
;MSGMSGVSNNATSNILGFDYQKFIALERCLSGKENDVIWIECFGDVAHNGTSTEVKHHSSKTWLNDTHKDFWKTLYNLMSEDSVYDNFTRFELLTTSDIKEDVYFL
;
A
#
# COMPACT_ATOMS: atom_id res chain seq x y z
N MET A 1 24.95 37.51 -6.66
CA MET A 1 23.55 37.07 -6.41
C MET A 1 23.60 35.60 -6.04
N SER A 2 23.47 35.29 -4.76
CA SER A 2 23.37 33.91 -4.28
C SER A 2 22.02 33.34 -4.71
N GLY A 3 22.03 32.36 -5.60
CA GLY A 3 20.83 31.60 -5.93
C GLY A 3 20.39 30.81 -4.71
N MET A 4 19.28 31.21 -4.09
CA MET A 4 18.55 30.36 -3.16
C MET A 4 18.07 29.14 -3.96
N SER A 5 18.73 28.00 -3.75
CA SER A 5 18.18 26.69 -4.13
C SER A 5 16.95 26.45 -3.26
N GLY A 6 15.78 26.88 -3.74
CA GLY A 6 14.52 26.48 -3.12
C GLY A 6 14.45 24.97 -3.09
N VAL A 7 14.28 24.40 -1.90
CA VAL A 7 14.06 22.96 -1.72
C VAL A 7 12.83 22.60 -2.55
N SER A 8 13.02 21.89 -3.66
CA SER A 8 11.93 21.43 -4.50
C SER A 8 11.19 20.32 -3.76
N ASN A 9 10.20 20.69 -2.95
CA ASN A 9 9.36 19.74 -2.24
C ASN A 9 8.37 19.10 -3.23
N ASN A 10 8.85 18.17 -4.06
CA ASN A 10 8.04 17.51 -5.06
C ASN A 10 7.17 16.40 -4.41
N ALA A 11 6.04 16.80 -3.85
CA ALA A 11 5.07 15.91 -3.21
C ALA A 11 4.26 15.04 -4.19
N THR A 12 4.51 15.16 -5.50
CA THR A 12 3.71 14.51 -6.55
C THR A 12 3.62 13.00 -6.37
N SER A 13 4.72 12.32 -6.04
CA SER A 13 4.72 10.85 -5.86
C SER A 13 3.82 10.41 -4.71
N ASN A 14 3.81 11.17 -3.60
CA ASN A 14 2.98 10.86 -2.45
C ASN A 14 1.50 11.07 -2.77
N ILE A 15 1.18 12.20 -3.43
CA ILE A 15 -0.19 12.50 -3.87
C ILE A 15 -0.74 11.39 -4.77
N LEU A 16 0.06 10.95 -5.76
CA LEU A 16 -0.32 9.85 -6.65
C LEU A 16 -0.54 8.53 -5.90
N GLY A 17 0.29 8.23 -4.89
CA GLY A 17 0.09 7.06 -4.02
C GLY A 17 -1.24 7.13 -3.27
N PHE A 18 -1.52 8.26 -2.62
CA PHE A 18 -2.77 8.48 -1.89
C PHE A 18 -4.00 8.43 -2.81
N ASP A 19 -3.92 9.01 -4.00
CA ASP A 19 -5.03 8.95 -4.96
C ASP A 19 -5.26 7.52 -5.47
N TYR A 20 -4.19 6.74 -5.66
CA TYR A 20 -4.32 5.33 -6.00
C TYR A 20 -5.00 4.52 -4.89
N GLN A 21 -4.66 4.74 -3.61
CA GLN A 21 -5.36 4.12 -2.48
C GLN A 21 -6.87 4.47 -2.48
N LYS A 22 -7.24 5.73 -2.78
CA LYS A 22 -8.66 6.13 -2.91
C LYS A 22 -9.37 5.40 -4.05
N PHE A 23 -8.69 5.16 -5.17
CA PHE A 23 -9.29 4.37 -6.26
C PHE A 23 -9.53 2.92 -5.85
N ILE A 24 -8.61 2.30 -5.12
CA ILE A 24 -8.82 0.96 -4.55
C ILE A 24 -10.00 0.98 -3.56
N ALA A 25 -10.07 1.97 -2.67
CA ALA A 25 -11.19 2.10 -1.75
C ALA A 25 -12.53 2.27 -2.49
N LEU A 26 -12.57 3.09 -3.55
CA LEU A 26 -13.75 3.26 -4.39
C LEU A 26 -14.17 1.97 -5.08
N GLU A 27 -13.22 1.21 -5.63
CA GLU A 27 -13.49 -0.12 -6.20
C GLU A 27 -14.15 -1.04 -5.17
N ARG A 28 -13.62 -1.06 -3.93
CA ARG A 28 -14.21 -1.83 -2.83
C ARG A 28 -15.62 -1.33 -2.50
N CYS A 29 -15.87 -0.02 -2.46
CA CYS A 29 -17.21 0.55 -2.24
C CYS A 29 -18.21 0.05 -3.30
N LEU A 30 -17.80 -0.01 -4.57
CA LEU A 30 -18.64 -0.42 -5.69
C LEU A 30 -18.95 -1.93 -5.69
N SER A 31 -18.05 -2.73 -5.12
CA SER A 31 -18.20 -4.19 -4.98
C SER A 31 -18.79 -4.65 -3.64
N GLY A 32 -18.87 -3.74 -2.67
CA GLY A 32 -19.28 -4.02 -1.29
C GLY A 32 -20.80 -4.11 -1.10
N LYS A 33 -21.20 -4.48 0.11
CA LYS A 33 -22.60 -4.50 0.54
C LYS A 33 -23.02 -3.12 1.05
N GLU A 34 -24.32 -2.90 1.10
CA GLU A 34 -24.89 -1.71 1.72
C GLU A 34 -24.41 -1.58 3.17
N ASN A 35 -23.97 -0.36 3.55
CA ASN A 35 -23.40 -0.02 4.86
C ASN A 35 -22.03 -0.65 5.19
N ASP A 36 -21.34 -1.24 4.21
CA ASP A 36 -19.96 -1.66 4.40
C ASP A 36 -19.06 -0.46 4.71
N VAL A 37 -18.19 -0.61 5.71
CA VAL A 37 -17.20 0.40 6.08
C VAL A 37 -15.86 0.05 5.46
N ILE A 38 -15.26 1.03 4.79
CA ILE A 38 -13.91 0.97 4.25
C ILE A 38 -13.07 2.01 4.96
N TRP A 39 -11.98 1.56 5.56
CA TRP A 39 -11.02 2.39 6.25
C TRP A 39 -9.87 2.73 5.31
N ILE A 40 -9.41 3.98 5.37
CA ILE A 40 -8.27 4.47 4.60
C ILE A 40 -7.27 5.03 5.62
N GLU A 41 -6.01 4.62 5.55
CA GLU A 41 -4.90 5.08 6.41
C GLU A 41 -5.15 4.89 7.93
N CYS A 42 -5.92 3.86 8.31
CA CYS A 42 -6.22 3.55 9.71
C CYS A 42 -5.69 2.17 10.14
N PHE A 43 -5.77 1.17 9.26
CA PHE A 43 -5.40 -0.22 9.53
C PHE A 43 -4.66 -0.78 8.31
N GLY A 44 -3.52 -0.18 7.99
CA GLY A 44 -2.91 -0.23 6.66
C GLY A 44 -3.48 0.85 5.74
N ASP A 45 -3.07 0.83 4.48
CA ASP A 45 -3.47 1.83 3.48
C ASP A 45 -4.99 1.78 3.19
N VAL A 46 -5.53 0.58 2.97
CA VAL A 46 -6.98 0.33 2.79
C VAL A 46 -7.39 -0.89 3.58
N ALA A 47 -8.46 -0.80 4.38
CA ALA A 47 -8.92 -1.92 5.19
C ALA A 47 -10.44 -2.12 5.10
N HIS A 48 -10.87 -3.37 4.98
CA HIS A 48 -12.27 -3.72 4.79
C HIS A 48 -12.53 -5.19 5.16
N ASN A 49 -13.64 -5.48 5.86
CA ASN A 49 -14.11 -6.84 6.18
C ASN A 49 -13.01 -7.80 6.70
N GLY A 50 -12.23 -7.34 7.69
CA GLY A 50 -11.17 -8.13 8.31
C GLY A 50 -9.93 -8.34 7.42
N THR A 51 -9.84 -7.62 6.30
CA THR A 51 -8.66 -7.58 5.41
C THR A 51 -7.98 -6.22 5.50
N SER A 52 -6.67 -6.22 5.76
CA SER A 52 -5.81 -5.04 5.69
C SER A 52 -4.95 -5.14 4.44
N THR A 53 -4.97 -4.11 3.61
CA THR A 53 -4.26 -4.05 2.34
C THR A 53 -3.24 -2.92 2.39
N GLU A 54 -1.96 -3.27 2.19
CA GLU A 54 -0.87 -2.34 1.95
C GLU A 54 -0.72 -2.12 0.45
N VAL A 55 -0.71 -0.87 -0.01
CA VAL A 55 -0.68 -0.52 -1.43
C VAL A 55 0.70 -0.01 -1.82
N LYS A 56 1.23 -0.54 -2.92
CA LYS A 56 2.53 -0.15 -3.49
C LYS A 56 2.40 0.14 -4.98
N HIS A 57 2.07 1.41 -5.28
CA HIS A 57 1.96 1.94 -6.62
C HIS A 57 3.30 2.52 -7.10
N HIS A 58 3.76 2.06 -8.26
CA HIS A 58 4.98 2.51 -8.92
C HIS A 58 4.64 3.20 -10.24
N SER A 59 5.13 4.43 -10.45
CA SER A 59 4.90 5.18 -11.70
C SER A 59 5.67 4.62 -12.90
N SER A 60 6.61 3.71 -12.66
CA SER A 60 7.38 3.02 -13.68
C SER A 60 7.30 1.51 -13.46
N LYS A 61 7.65 0.74 -14.49
CA LYS A 61 7.73 -0.71 -14.38
C LYS A 61 8.76 -1.11 -13.33
N THR A 62 8.33 -1.87 -12.33
CA THR A 62 9.17 -2.43 -11.26
C THR A 62 8.93 -3.93 -11.15
N TRP A 63 9.83 -4.62 -10.45
CA TRP A 63 9.75 -6.08 -10.25
C TRP A 63 9.81 -6.39 -8.77
N LEU A 64 8.85 -7.16 -8.27
CA LEU A 64 8.88 -7.69 -6.91
C LEU A 64 9.64 -9.03 -6.95
N ASN A 65 10.73 -9.10 -6.19
CA ASN A 65 11.50 -10.32 -5.96
C ASN A 65 11.63 -10.61 -4.46
N ASP A 66 12.21 -11.75 -4.12
CA ASP A 66 12.41 -12.26 -2.76
C ASP A 66 13.29 -11.38 -1.86
N THR A 67 13.98 -10.37 -2.39
CA THR A 67 14.76 -9.40 -1.62
C THR A 67 14.18 -7.98 -1.68
N HIS A 68 13.03 -7.82 -2.35
CA HIS A 68 12.48 -6.49 -2.61
C HIS A 68 11.98 -5.84 -1.32
N LYS A 69 12.39 -4.58 -1.13
CA LYS A 69 12.10 -3.82 0.09
C LYS A 69 10.61 -3.70 0.39
N ASP A 70 9.79 -3.51 -0.65
CA ASP A 70 8.35 -3.39 -0.48
C ASP A 70 7.74 -4.61 0.23
N PHE A 71 8.23 -5.82 -0.07
CA PHE A 71 7.74 -7.02 0.61
C PHE A 71 8.20 -7.04 2.07
N TRP A 72 9.51 -7.00 2.32
CA TRP A 72 10.06 -7.17 3.66
C TRP A 72 9.70 -6.03 4.61
N LYS A 73 9.63 -4.79 4.11
CA LYS A 73 9.19 -3.65 4.92
C LYS A 73 7.71 -3.77 5.30
N THR A 74 6.86 -4.21 4.37
CA THR A 74 5.44 -4.44 4.65
C THR A 74 5.28 -5.53 5.70
N LEU A 75 5.97 -6.67 5.53
CA LEU A 75 5.93 -7.76 6.52
C LEU A 75 6.44 -7.31 7.89
N TYR A 76 7.55 -6.58 7.94
CA TYR A 76 8.10 -6.05 9.19
C TYR A 76 7.10 -5.12 9.91
N ASN A 77 6.46 -4.20 9.18
CA ASN A 77 5.46 -3.30 9.75
C ASN A 77 4.26 -4.07 10.34
N LEU A 78 3.73 -5.03 9.58
CA LEU A 78 2.63 -5.90 10.04
C LEU A 78 2.99 -6.65 11.33
N MET A 79 4.21 -7.17 11.44
CA MET A 79 4.67 -7.87 12.64
C MET A 79 4.97 -6.94 13.82
N SER A 80 5.31 -5.68 13.55
CA SER A 80 5.69 -4.71 14.60
C SER A 80 4.50 -3.99 15.22
N GLU A 81 3.37 -3.96 14.52
CA GLU A 81 2.13 -3.29 14.93
C GLU A 81 1.00 -4.29 15.18
N ASP A 82 1.33 -5.47 15.70
CA ASP A 82 0.40 -6.61 15.88
C ASP A 82 -0.94 -6.21 16.54
N SER A 83 -0.89 -5.43 17.62
CA SER A 83 -2.07 -4.95 18.36
C SER A 83 -3.03 -4.08 17.53
N VAL A 84 -2.55 -3.39 16.49
CA VAL A 84 -3.40 -2.63 15.55
C VAL A 84 -4.21 -3.60 14.67
N TYR A 85 -3.66 -4.77 14.43
CA TYR A 85 -4.16 -5.74 13.48
C TYR A 85 -4.84 -6.97 14.12
N ASP A 86 -5.02 -6.99 15.44
CA ASP A 86 -5.62 -8.12 16.18
C ASP A 86 -7.00 -8.57 15.65
N ASN A 87 -7.75 -7.66 15.02
CA ASN A 87 -9.07 -7.94 14.45
C ASN A 87 -9.04 -8.32 12.96
N PHE A 88 -7.86 -8.44 12.36
CA PHE A 88 -7.67 -8.76 10.95
C PHE A 88 -7.28 -10.23 10.77
N THR A 89 -7.84 -10.86 9.75
CA THR A 89 -7.61 -12.28 9.43
C THR A 89 -6.86 -12.48 8.12
N ARG A 90 -6.68 -11.39 7.35
CA ARG A 90 -5.99 -11.40 6.06
C ARG A 90 -5.19 -10.11 5.89
N PHE A 91 -3.96 -10.28 5.42
CA PHE A 91 -3.07 -9.18 5.03
C PHE A 91 -2.72 -9.32 3.56
N GLU A 92 -2.77 -8.21 2.84
CA GLU A 92 -2.50 -8.18 1.40
C GLU A 92 -1.45 -7.12 1.08
N LEU A 93 -0.46 -7.49 0.26
CA LEU A 93 0.37 -6.53 -0.44
C LEU A 93 -0.19 -6.37 -1.87
N LEU A 94 -0.83 -5.24 -2.14
CA LEU A 94 -1.35 -4.91 -3.47
C LEU A 94 -0.35 -4.01 -4.19
N THR A 95 0.26 -4.51 -5.26
CA THR A 95 1.33 -3.79 -5.96
C THR A 95 1.16 -3.76 -7.47
N THR A 96 1.68 -2.70 -8.11
CA THR A 96 1.81 -2.61 -9.57
C THR A 96 3.14 -3.19 -10.09
N SER A 97 4.00 -3.71 -9.21
CA SER A 97 5.21 -4.42 -9.61
C SER A 97 4.89 -5.75 -10.29
N ASP A 98 5.62 -6.08 -11.35
CA ASP A 98 5.55 -7.41 -11.96
C ASP A 98 6.23 -8.45 -11.05
N ILE A 99 5.70 -9.66 -11.01
CA ILE A 99 6.28 -10.80 -10.28
C ILE A 99 6.59 -11.89 -11.30
N LYS A 100 7.80 -12.43 -11.29
CA LYS A 100 8.13 -13.59 -12.13
C LYS A 100 7.62 -14.88 -11.48
N GLU A 101 7.26 -15.86 -12.30
CA GLU A 101 6.75 -17.15 -11.85
C GLU A 101 7.74 -17.95 -10.98
N ASP A 102 9.04 -17.64 -11.07
CA ASP A 102 10.13 -18.33 -10.36
C ASP A 102 10.58 -17.64 -9.07
N VAL A 103 9.86 -16.59 -8.62
CA VAL A 103 10.14 -15.92 -7.35
C VAL A 103 9.44 -16.64 -6.20
N TYR A 104 10.23 -17.06 -5.21
CA TYR A 104 9.73 -17.65 -3.97
C TYR A 104 10.09 -16.73 -2.80
N PHE A 105 9.10 -16.31 -2.03
CA PHE A 105 9.32 -15.61 -0.77
C PHE A 105 9.48 -16.68 0.32
N LEU A 106 10.69 -16.80 0.87
CA LEU A 106 11.10 -17.80 1.85
C LEU A 106 10.77 -17.37 3.28
#